data_AF-R8CIL7-F1
#
_entry.id   AF-R8CIL7-F1
#
_cell.length_a   1.000
_cell.length_b   1.000
_cell.length_c   1.000
_cell.angle_alpha   90.00
_cell.angle_beta   90.00
_cell.angle_gamma   90.00
#
_symmetry.space_group_name_H-M   'P 1'
#
loop_
_entity.id
_entity.type
_entity.pdbx_description
1 polymer ?
#
loop_
_entity_poly.entity_id
_entity_poly.type
_entity_poly.pdbx_seq_one_letter_code
_entity_poly.pdbx_strand_id
1 'polypeptide(L)'
;MLQMTSRSPFDDKLRRLMGDGFYVGNALLKPKSLREIVRRGYLNHMSLLRTLLITKEDLIDSETLHEFKDFTIYEIILGSQEDNEFQATYIEALEYFFNASYMAIDLETHTIAFEEGLFIDEIAFNEAVLILKQQNMIQDETVKQTNENPVDEKTRKILEKLNKGKKKVEEVKRKENQSSQNIDFYSIVSAVSTKSNTISKLNVWDLTLVQLYDEYERLQLIDGYDTSILAMTQGAEIKNLQHWSSVVEE
;
A
#
# COMPACT_ATOMS: atom_id res chain seq x y z
N MET A 1 -3.76 -14.68 25.40
CA MET A 1 -2.79 -15.20 24.43
C MET A 1 -3.58 -15.63 23.18
N LEU A 2 -3.95 -14.64 22.35
CA LEU A 2 -4.62 -14.90 21.07
C LEU A 2 -3.54 -15.42 20.12
N GLN A 3 -3.67 -16.67 19.69
CA GLN A 3 -2.82 -17.24 18.66
C GLN A 3 -2.89 -16.33 17.43
N MET A 4 -1.74 -15.83 16.98
CA MET A 4 -1.62 -15.29 15.62
C MET A 4 -1.89 -16.46 14.66
N THR A 5 -3.15 -16.63 14.27
CA THR A 5 -3.51 -17.48 13.13
C THR A 5 -2.73 -16.94 11.94
N SER A 6 -1.85 -17.75 11.37
CA SER A 6 -1.14 -17.44 10.13
C SER A 6 -2.15 -16.88 9.12
N ARG A 7 -2.07 -15.58 8.82
CA ARG A 7 -3.01 -14.93 7.92
C ARG A 7 -2.87 -15.53 6.54
N SER A 8 -3.98 -16.01 5.97
CA SER A 8 -4.02 -16.44 4.59
C SER A 8 -3.83 -15.21 3.70
N PRO A 9 -2.80 -15.16 2.83
CA PRO A 9 -2.60 -14.02 1.93
C PRO A 9 -3.81 -13.75 1.03
N PHE A 10 -4.58 -14.79 0.72
CA PHE A 10 -5.82 -14.69 -0.04
C PHE A 10 -6.94 -14.01 0.78
N ASP A 11 -7.10 -14.37 2.05
CA ASP A 11 -8.12 -13.76 2.91
C ASP A 11 -7.79 -12.30 3.21
N ASP A 12 -6.50 -11.96 3.32
CA ASP A 12 -6.05 -10.58 3.49
C ASP A 12 -6.40 -9.72 2.26
N LYS A 13 -6.27 -10.26 1.04
CA LYS A 13 -6.74 -9.59 -0.18
C LYS A 13 -8.24 -9.31 -0.13
N LEU A 14 -9.03 -10.31 0.25
CA LEU A 14 -10.48 -10.16 0.37
C LEU A 14 -10.87 -9.17 1.47
N ARG A 15 -10.17 -9.14 2.61
CA ARG A 15 -10.38 -8.16 3.68
C ARG A 15 -10.12 -6.73 3.22
N ARG A 16 -9.04 -6.50 2.46
CA ARG A 16 -8.76 -5.19 1.87
C ARG A 16 -9.84 -4.76 0.88
N LEU A 17 -10.30 -5.68 0.03
CA LEU A 17 -11.41 -5.43 -0.90
C LEU A 17 -12.73 -5.16 -0.15
N MET A 18 -12.96 -5.82 0.98
CA MET A 18 -14.09 -5.57 1.88
C MET A 18 -14.01 -4.18 2.54
N GLY A 19 -12.84 -3.55 2.56
CA GLY A 19 -12.61 -2.29 3.29
C GLY A 19 -12.54 -2.49 4.81
N ASP A 20 -12.27 -3.71 5.26
CA ASP A 20 -12.17 -4.03 6.67
C ASP A 20 -10.77 -3.74 7.23
N GLY A 21 -10.69 -3.61 8.54
CA GLY A 21 -9.43 -3.39 9.25
C GLY A 21 -8.65 -4.68 9.51
N PHE A 22 -7.41 -4.50 9.94
CA PHE A 22 -6.55 -5.57 10.43
C PHE A 22 -6.22 -5.30 11.89
N TYR A 23 -6.21 -6.35 12.70
CA TYR A 23 -5.73 -6.21 14.07
C TYR A 23 -4.21 -6.12 14.09
N VAL A 24 -3.68 -5.17 14.83
CA VAL A 24 -2.25 -4.98 15.04
C VAL A 24 -2.03 -4.90 16.54
N GLY A 25 -1.48 -5.95 17.13
CA GLY A 25 -1.56 -6.15 18.58
C GLY A 25 -3.03 -6.18 19.04
N ASN A 26 -3.42 -5.23 19.89
CA ASN A 26 -4.81 -5.03 20.32
C ASN A 26 -5.54 -3.88 19.59
N ALA A 27 -4.89 -3.19 18.66
CA ALA A 27 -5.50 -2.15 17.83
C ALA A 27 -6.23 -2.73 16.62
N LEU A 28 -7.32 -2.09 16.19
CA LEU A 28 -7.92 -2.34 14.88
C LEU A 28 -7.54 -1.22 13.92
N LEU A 29 -6.62 -1.51 12.98
CA LEU A 29 -6.17 -0.58 11.96
C LEU A 29 -7.08 -0.63 10.73
N LYS A 30 -7.99 0.35 10.64
CA LYS A 30 -8.94 0.45 9.51
C LYS A 30 -8.37 1.31 8.37
N PRO A 31 -8.62 0.94 7.10
CA PRO A 31 -8.30 1.81 5.98
C PRO A 31 -9.13 3.10 6.07
N LYS A 32 -8.55 4.22 5.64
CA LYS A 32 -9.30 5.48 5.51
C LYS A 32 -10.18 5.44 4.26
N SER A 33 -11.42 5.89 4.39
CA SER A 33 -12.28 6.18 3.24
C SER A 33 -11.75 7.38 2.45
N LEU A 34 -12.10 7.46 1.17
CA LEU A 34 -11.75 8.62 0.33
C LEU A 34 -12.30 9.92 0.96
N ARG A 35 -13.46 9.86 1.61
CA ARG A 35 -14.06 10.98 2.33
C ARG A 35 -13.16 11.49 3.45
N GLU A 36 -12.62 10.59 4.27
CA GLU A 36 -11.71 10.95 5.36
C GLU A 36 -10.40 11.52 4.82
N ILE A 37 -9.85 10.92 3.75
CA ILE A 37 -8.63 11.40 3.08
C ILE A 37 -8.84 12.83 2.57
N VAL A 38 -9.92 13.09 1.83
CA VAL A 38 -10.19 14.42 1.25
C VAL A 38 -10.48 15.46 2.34
N ARG A 39 -11.20 15.09 3.41
CA ARG A 39 -11.49 16.00 4.53
C ARG A 39 -10.25 16.38 5.33
N ARG A 40 -9.33 15.43 5.54
CA ARG A 40 -8.02 15.71 6.14
C ARG A 40 -7.12 16.51 5.18
N GLY A 41 -7.37 16.37 3.88
CA GLY A 41 -6.56 16.91 2.79
C GLY A 41 -5.64 15.82 2.25
N TYR A 42 -5.71 15.54 0.94
CA TYR A 42 -4.95 14.46 0.30
C TYR A 42 -3.45 14.56 0.55
N LEU A 43 -2.87 15.76 0.40
CA LEU A 43 -1.44 15.98 0.64
C LEU A 43 -1.06 15.78 2.12
N ASN A 44 -1.94 16.18 3.05
CA ASN A 44 -1.72 15.98 4.49
C ASN A 44 -1.75 14.49 4.83
N HIS A 45 -2.76 13.76 4.34
CA HIS A 45 -2.82 12.30 4.47
C HIS A 45 -1.55 11.62 3.94
N MET A 46 -1.09 12.01 2.74
CA MET A 46 0.14 11.45 2.15
C MET A 46 1.39 11.82 2.95
N SER A 47 1.43 13.01 3.55
CA SER A 47 2.53 13.44 4.43
C SER A 47 2.60 12.56 5.67
N LEU A 48 1.46 12.35 6.37
CA LEU A 48 1.39 11.49 7.55
C LEU A 48 1.75 10.04 7.22
N LEU A 49 1.28 9.54 6.08
CA LEU A 49 1.66 8.22 5.60
C LEU A 49 3.17 8.13 5.38
N ARG A 50 3.74 9.10 4.67
CA ARG A 50 5.19 9.15 4.41
C ARG A 50 5.98 9.17 5.71
N THR A 51 5.54 9.92 6.72
CA THR A 51 6.19 9.92 8.04
C THR A 51 6.34 8.50 8.58
N LEU A 52 5.30 7.67 8.55
CA LEU A 52 5.38 6.29 9.03
C LEU A 52 6.21 5.35 8.14
N LEU A 53 6.44 5.72 6.87
CA LEU A 53 7.20 4.93 5.90
C LEU A 53 8.68 5.32 5.80
N ILE A 54 9.10 6.38 6.50
CA ILE A 54 10.48 6.81 6.57
C ILE A 54 11.36 5.66 7.08
N THR A 55 12.48 5.46 6.40
CA THR A 55 13.52 4.51 6.80
C THR A 55 14.60 5.21 7.61
N LYS A 56 15.44 4.43 8.31
CA LYS A 56 16.58 5.01 9.04
C LYS A 56 17.55 5.73 8.10
N GLU A 57 17.69 5.24 6.88
CA GLU A 57 18.52 5.83 5.83
C GLU A 57 17.97 7.18 5.35
N ASP A 58 16.68 7.44 5.50
CA ASP A 58 16.06 8.74 5.18
C ASP A 58 16.30 9.79 6.26
N LEU A 59 16.58 9.38 7.50
CA LEU A 59 16.74 10.28 8.66
C LEU A 59 18.18 10.61 8.99
N ILE A 60 19.07 9.65 8.77
CA ILE A 60 20.43 9.73 9.28
C ILE A 60 21.37 9.91 8.11
N ASP A 61 22.18 10.95 8.16
CA ASP A 61 23.21 11.20 7.17
C ASP A 61 24.12 9.98 7.02
N SER A 62 24.55 9.71 5.79
CA SER A 62 25.35 8.52 5.47
C SER A 62 26.65 8.43 6.29
N GLU A 63 27.17 9.57 6.73
CA GLU A 63 28.36 9.66 7.59
C GLU A 63 28.10 9.16 9.01
N THR A 64 26.92 9.37 9.60
CA THR A 64 26.58 9.00 10.98
C THR A 64 25.72 7.74 11.07
N LEU A 65 25.21 7.21 9.95
CA LEU A 65 24.38 6.01 9.89
C LEU A 65 24.98 4.79 10.59
N HIS A 66 26.31 4.68 10.61
CA HIS A 66 27.02 3.58 11.28
C HIS A 66 26.87 3.60 12.81
N GLU A 67 26.64 4.77 13.41
CA GLU A 67 26.41 4.94 14.86
C GLU A 67 25.04 4.40 15.27
N PHE A 68 24.10 4.35 14.34
CA PHE A 68 22.73 3.89 14.56
C PHE A 68 22.46 2.51 13.95
N LYS A 69 23.51 1.77 13.60
CA LYS A 69 23.38 0.49 12.89
C LYS A 69 22.51 -0.51 13.65
N ASP A 70 22.65 -0.53 14.97
CA ASP A 70 21.99 -1.49 15.86
C ASP A 70 20.62 -1.00 16.35
N PHE A 71 20.22 0.23 16.01
CA PHE A 71 18.92 0.78 16.35
C PHE A 71 17.93 0.61 15.21
N THR A 72 16.70 0.26 15.56
CA THR A 72 15.60 0.28 14.62
C THR A 72 15.00 1.68 14.51
N ILE A 73 14.25 1.94 13.44
CA ILE A 73 13.55 3.21 13.27
C ILE A 73 12.60 3.49 14.45
N TYR A 74 11.97 2.43 14.97
CA TYR A 74 11.08 2.50 16.11
C TYR A 74 11.82 2.92 17.38
N GLU A 75 12.98 2.33 17.65
CA GLU A 75 13.82 2.72 18.80
C GLU A 75 14.33 4.16 18.70
N ILE A 76 14.68 4.62 17.50
CA ILE A 76 15.07 6.02 17.25
C ILE A 76 13.91 6.98 17.56
N ILE A 77 12.68 6.61 17.21
CA ILE A 77 11.48 7.40 17.53
C ILE A 77 11.26 7.43 19.04
N LEU A 78 11.35 6.30 19.74
CA LEU A 78 11.18 6.24 21.20
C LEU A 78 12.27 7.00 21.97
N GLY A 79 13.51 6.94 21.50
CA GLY A 79 14.66 7.61 22.12
C GLY A 79 14.75 9.11 21.84
N SER A 80 13.89 9.64 20.97
CA SER A 80 13.80 11.07 20.71
C SER A 80 13.16 11.81 21.90
N GLN A 81 13.62 13.03 22.17
CA GLN A 81 13.03 13.86 23.23
C GLN A 81 11.55 14.19 22.92
N GLU A 82 10.71 14.30 23.96
CA GLU A 82 9.26 14.58 23.81
C GLU A 82 8.96 15.88 23.05
N ASP A 83 9.84 16.88 23.14
CA ASP A 83 9.74 18.15 22.42
C ASP A 83 10.33 18.10 20.99
N ASN A 84 10.72 16.92 20.50
CA ASN A 84 11.26 16.78 19.14
C ASN A 84 10.12 16.83 18.11
N GLU A 85 10.17 17.80 17.21
CA GLU A 85 9.25 17.96 16.07
C GLU A 85 9.09 16.66 15.27
N PHE A 86 10.17 15.88 15.16
CA PHE A 86 10.18 14.58 14.52
C PHE A 86 9.26 13.57 15.23
N GLN A 87 9.41 13.40 16.55
CA GLN A 87 8.59 12.47 17.34
C GLN A 87 7.12 12.92 17.34
N ALA A 88 6.87 14.22 17.48
CA ALA A 88 5.52 14.77 17.43
C ALA A 88 4.82 14.46 16.10
N THR A 89 5.53 14.56 14.96
CA THR A 89 4.98 14.23 13.64
C THR A 89 4.65 12.73 13.52
N TYR A 90 5.47 11.86 14.11
CA TYR A 90 5.21 10.42 14.14
C TYR A 90 4.00 10.06 15.01
N ILE A 91 3.90 10.67 16.19
CA ILE A 91 2.75 10.49 17.08
C ILE A 91 1.47 10.96 16.38
N GLU A 92 1.48 12.14 15.75
CA GLU A 92 0.32 12.65 14.99
C GLU A 92 -0.10 11.67 13.88
N ALA A 93 0.87 11.09 13.17
CA ALA A 93 0.58 10.10 12.13
C ALA A 93 -0.06 8.83 12.73
N LEU A 94 0.47 8.31 13.83
CA LEU A 94 -0.11 7.15 14.52
C LEU A 94 -1.53 7.47 15.02
N GLU A 95 -1.74 8.60 15.68
CA GLU A 95 -3.08 9.02 16.13
C GLU A 95 -4.07 9.07 14.97
N TYR A 96 -3.65 9.67 13.84
CA TYR A 96 -4.46 9.75 12.64
C TYR A 96 -4.83 8.37 12.10
N PHE A 97 -3.89 7.44 11.94
CA PHE A 97 -4.18 6.14 11.33
C PHE A 97 -4.94 5.19 12.27
N PHE A 98 -4.58 5.17 13.56
CA PHE A 98 -5.24 4.32 14.55
C PHE A 98 -6.57 4.89 15.06
N ASN A 99 -6.89 6.17 14.77
CA ASN A 99 -8.05 6.87 15.33
C ASN A 99 -8.08 6.82 16.87
N ALA A 100 -6.91 6.95 17.49
CA ALA A 100 -6.75 6.89 18.94
C ALA A 100 -5.86 8.04 19.39
N SER A 101 -6.17 8.66 20.52
CA SER A 101 -5.36 9.77 21.04
C SER A 101 -4.14 9.25 21.79
N TYR A 102 -3.00 9.90 21.58
CA TYR A 102 -1.75 9.61 22.25
C TYR A 102 -1.86 9.87 23.76
N MET A 103 -1.26 9.00 24.56
CA MET A 103 -1.19 9.17 26.01
C MET A 103 0.24 9.38 26.49
N ALA A 104 1.12 8.43 26.22
CA ALA A 104 2.49 8.43 26.74
C ALA A 104 3.39 7.46 25.97
N ILE A 105 4.70 7.67 26.07
CA ILE A 105 5.71 6.67 25.74
C ILE A 105 6.17 6.00 27.04
N ASP A 106 6.11 4.68 27.08
CA ASP A 106 6.68 3.88 28.16
C ASP A 106 8.03 3.32 27.71
N LEU A 107 9.10 3.85 28.29
CA LEU A 107 10.48 3.45 28.00
C LEU A 107 10.88 2.14 28.69
N GLU A 108 10.18 1.70 29.74
CA GLU A 108 10.45 0.42 30.40
C GLU A 108 9.94 -0.74 29.55
N THR A 109 8.74 -0.59 28.97
CA THR A 109 8.13 -1.59 28.10
C THR A 109 8.40 -1.38 26.62
N HIS A 110 9.04 -0.27 26.23
CA HIS A 110 9.28 0.13 24.83
C HIS A 110 7.98 0.22 24.01
N THR A 111 6.93 0.81 24.58
CA THR A 111 5.60 0.92 23.95
C THR A 111 5.11 2.36 23.86
N ILE A 112 4.38 2.67 22.79
CA ILE A 112 3.59 3.89 22.67
C ILE A 112 2.15 3.58 23.12
N ALA A 113 1.69 4.27 24.15
CA ALA A 113 0.35 4.12 24.71
C ALA A 113 -0.62 5.14 24.12
N PHE A 114 -1.82 4.66 23.81
CA PHE A 114 -2.95 5.45 23.34
C PHE A 114 -4.18 5.22 24.24
N GLU A 115 -5.21 6.03 24.06
CA GLU A 115 -6.50 5.86 24.74
C GLU A 115 -7.10 4.46 24.52
N GLU A 116 -8.08 4.11 25.36
CA GLU A 116 -8.77 2.82 25.33
C GLU A 116 -7.87 1.59 25.60
N GLY A 117 -6.67 1.80 26.13
CA GLY A 117 -5.72 0.75 26.46
C GLY A 117 -5.03 0.15 25.24
N LEU A 118 -4.94 0.92 24.15
CA LEU A 118 -4.15 0.56 22.98
C LEU A 118 -2.65 0.77 23.26
N PHE A 119 -1.85 -0.25 22.94
CA PHE A 119 -0.39 -0.18 23.01
C PHE A 119 0.21 -0.61 21.68
N ILE A 120 1.17 0.17 21.19
CA ILE A 120 1.93 -0.14 19.99
C ILE A 120 3.36 -0.42 20.45
N ASP A 121 3.80 -1.68 20.33
CA ASP A 121 5.20 -2.08 20.42
C ASP A 121 5.85 -2.07 19.02
N GLU A 122 7.12 -2.44 18.94
CA GLU A 122 7.84 -2.49 17.66
C GLU A 122 7.22 -3.48 16.66
N ILE A 123 6.74 -4.64 17.13
CA ILE A 123 6.17 -5.67 16.27
C ILE A 123 4.87 -5.15 15.64
N ALA A 124 4.00 -4.58 16.49
CA ALA A 124 2.78 -3.91 16.10
C ALA A 124 3.07 -2.75 15.14
N PHE A 125 4.05 -1.90 15.44
CA PHE A 125 4.43 -0.79 14.56
C PHE A 125 4.83 -1.28 13.16
N ASN A 126 5.72 -2.27 13.07
CA ASN A 126 6.16 -2.82 11.79
C ASN A 126 5.02 -3.49 11.00
N GLU A 127 4.11 -4.19 11.70
CA GLU A 127 2.92 -4.77 11.07
C GLU A 127 1.97 -3.67 10.55
N ALA A 128 1.76 -2.60 11.33
CA ALA A 128 0.96 -1.46 10.92
C ALA A 128 1.50 -0.80 9.66
N VAL A 129 2.81 -0.56 9.59
CA VAL A 129 3.49 0.00 8.42
C VAL A 129 3.21 -0.84 7.17
N LEU A 130 3.32 -2.17 7.26
CA LEU A 130 3.02 -3.07 6.15
C LEU A 130 1.56 -2.97 5.70
N ILE A 131 0.62 -3.00 6.65
CA ILE A 131 -0.81 -2.88 6.37
C ILE A 131 -1.13 -1.52 5.74
N LEU A 132 -0.55 -0.44 6.23
CA LEU A 132 -0.74 0.91 5.69
C LEU A 132 -0.25 1.02 4.24
N LYS A 133 0.90 0.43 3.91
CA LYS A 133 1.36 0.38 2.51
C LYS A 133 0.32 -0.28 1.61
N GLN A 134 -0.20 -1.44 2.03
CA GLN A 134 -1.20 -2.19 1.28
C GLN A 134 -2.54 -1.44 1.15
N GLN A 135 -3.03 -0.84 2.25
CA GLN A 135 -4.28 -0.08 2.26
C GLN A 135 -4.21 1.19 1.40
N ASN A 136 -3.02 1.73 1.17
CA ASN A 136 -2.78 2.93 0.37
C ASN A 136 -2.19 2.64 -1.02
N MET A 137 -2.18 1.36 -1.44
CA MET A 137 -1.68 0.94 -2.76
C MET A 137 -0.23 1.36 -3.04
N ILE A 138 0.59 1.43 -2.00
CA ILE A 138 2.03 1.72 -2.12
C ILE A 138 2.74 0.41 -2.44
N GLN A 139 3.38 0.36 -3.61
CA GLN A 139 4.23 -0.76 -4.01
C GLN A 139 5.53 -0.71 -3.21
N ASP A 140 5.86 -1.80 -2.52
CA ASP A 140 7.20 -1.98 -1.98
C ASP A 140 8.15 -2.31 -3.14
N GLU A 141 9.09 -1.41 -3.45
CA GLU A 141 10.22 -1.74 -4.33
C GLU A 141 11.07 -2.91 -3.77
N THR A 142 10.84 -3.28 -2.52
CA THR A 142 11.56 -4.26 -1.71
C THR A 142 10.87 -5.62 -1.55
N VAL A 143 9.73 -5.91 -2.22
CA VAL A 143 9.22 -7.29 -2.31
C VAL A 143 10.06 -8.12 -3.30
N LYS A 144 11.34 -8.29 -2.96
CA LYS A 144 12.03 -9.54 -3.25
C LYS A 144 11.34 -10.59 -2.40
N GLN A 145 10.55 -11.44 -3.04
CA GLN A 145 10.08 -12.70 -2.47
C GLN A 145 11.26 -13.39 -1.76
N THR A 146 11.22 -13.38 -0.43
CA THR A 146 11.90 -14.35 0.43
C THR A 146 10.78 -15.32 0.81
N ASN A 147 10.84 -16.62 0.55
CA ASN A 147 11.97 -17.53 0.61
C ASN A 147 11.80 -18.63 -0.44
N GLU A 148 12.87 -18.96 -1.15
CA GLU A 148 13.32 -20.34 -1.31
C GLU A 148 14.76 -20.29 -1.83
N ASN A 149 15.68 -20.86 -1.07
CA ASN A 149 17.08 -21.03 -1.45
C ASN A 149 17.14 -21.90 -2.71
N PRO A 150 17.50 -21.39 -3.91
CA PRO A 150 17.55 -22.22 -5.10
C PRO A 150 19.00 -22.65 -5.34
N VAL A 151 19.37 -23.81 -4.81
CA VAL A 151 20.56 -24.54 -5.26
C VAL A 151 20.20 -25.26 -6.57
N ASP A 152 20.02 -24.52 -7.68
CA ASP A 152 20.20 -25.12 -9.01
C ASP A 152 20.38 -24.10 -10.16
N GLU A 153 21.41 -24.31 -10.98
CA GLU A 153 21.83 -23.43 -12.11
C GLU A 153 20.77 -23.35 -13.24
N LYS A 154 19.83 -24.29 -13.28
CA LYS A 154 18.66 -24.25 -14.19
C LYS A 154 17.62 -23.21 -13.77
N THR A 155 17.40 -23.02 -12.47
CA THR A 155 16.43 -22.07 -11.92
C THR A 155 16.90 -20.62 -12.15
N ARG A 156 18.21 -20.37 -12.06
CA ARG A 156 18.84 -19.06 -12.36
C ARG A 156 18.57 -18.59 -13.80
N LYS A 157 18.64 -19.49 -14.78
CA LYS A 157 18.41 -19.16 -16.20
C LYS A 157 16.94 -18.90 -16.54
N ILE A 158 16.02 -19.51 -15.80
CA ILE A 158 14.58 -19.27 -15.95
C ILE A 158 14.22 -17.91 -15.33
N LEU A 159 14.76 -17.60 -14.14
CA LEU A 159 14.59 -16.32 -13.46
C LEU A 159 15.17 -15.15 -14.27
N GLU A 160 16.33 -15.33 -14.89
CA GLU A 160 16.92 -14.32 -15.78
C GLU A 160 16.09 -14.06 -17.04
N LYS A 161 15.44 -15.09 -17.60
CA LYS A 161 14.54 -14.94 -18.75
C LYS A 161 13.22 -14.25 -18.38
N LEU A 162 12.66 -14.55 -17.21
CA LEU A 162 11.46 -13.90 -16.68
C LEU A 162 11.71 -12.43 -16.33
N ASN A 163 12.83 -12.12 -15.69
CA ASN A 163 13.23 -10.74 -15.38
C ASN A 163 13.54 -9.90 -16.64
N LYS A 164 14.12 -10.52 -17.68
CA LYS A 164 14.28 -9.87 -19.00
C LYS A 164 12.95 -9.66 -19.73
N GLY A 165 11.96 -10.53 -19.50
CA GLY A 165 10.59 -10.37 -19.99
C GLY A 165 9.88 -9.20 -19.32
N LYS A 166 9.91 -9.12 -17.99
CA LYS A 166 9.30 -8.03 -17.20
C LYS A 166 9.91 -6.66 -17.55
N LYS A 167 11.24 -6.56 -17.61
CA LYS A 167 11.92 -5.31 -18.02
C LYS A 167 11.58 -4.88 -19.45
N LYS A 168 11.37 -5.81 -20.38
CA LYS A 168 10.94 -5.48 -21.74
C LYS A 168 9.48 -5.01 -21.80
N VAL A 169 8.59 -5.60 -21.00
CA VAL A 169 7.19 -5.16 -20.90
C VAL A 169 7.11 -3.79 -20.23
N GLU A 170 7.91 -3.52 -19.20
CA GLU A 170 8.02 -2.20 -18.56
C GLU A 170 8.67 -1.15 -19.47
N GLU A 171 9.68 -1.51 -20.25
CA GLU A 171 10.28 -0.62 -21.25
C GLU A 171 9.33 -0.32 -22.41
N VAL A 172 8.49 -1.27 -22.81
CA VAL A 172 7.42 -1.06 -23.81
C VAL A 172 6.33 -0.16 -23.23
N LYS A 173 5.86 -0.42 -22.00
CA LYS A 173 4.92 0.46 -21.28
C LYS A 173 5.50 1.87 -21.10
N ARG A 174 6.79 2.02 -20.76
CA ARG A 174 7.47 3.33 -20.65
C ARG A 174 7.63 4.05 -21.98
N LYS A 175 7.81 3.33 -23.10
CA LYS A 175 7.93 3.93 -24.43
C LYS A 175 6.57 4.29 -25.04
N GLU A 176 5.52 3.52 -24.75
CA GLU A 176 4.14 3.87 -25.12
C GLU A 176 3.60 5.03 -24.26
N ASN A 177 4.06 5.16 -23.01
CA ASN A 177 3.69 6.24 -22.08
C ASN A 177 4.46 7.57 -22.26
N GLN A 178 5.29 7.74 -23.29
CA GLN A 178 5.90 9.07 -23.54
C GLN A 178 4.89 10.13 -24.05
N SER A 179 3.64 9.73 -24.28
CA SER A 179 2.48 10.62 -24.51
C SER A 179 1.42 10.54 -23.40
N SER A 180 1.63 9.77 -22.33
CA SER A 180 0.61 9.59 -21.29
C SER A 180 0.53 10.83 -20.41
N GLN A 181 -0.58 11.55 -20.50
CA GLN A 181 -1.05 12.38 -19.40
C GLN A 181 -1.07 11.50 -18.14
N ASN A 182 -0.28 11.85 -17.13
CA ASN A 182 -0.37 11.17 -15.83
C ASN A 182 -1.81 11.29 -15.34
N ILE A 183 -2.53 10.17 -15.26
CA ILE A 183 -3.91 10.14 -14.78
C ILE A 183 -3.87 10.44 -13.29
N ASP A 184 -4.41 11.58 -12.89
CA ASP A 184 -4.43 12.01 -11.50
C ASP A 184 -5.57 11.36 -10.69
N PHE A 185 -5.49 11.47 -9.36
CA PHE A 185 -6.48 10.92 -8.44
C PHE A 185 -7.91 11.43 -8.73
N TYR A 186 -8.04 12.72 -9.11
CA TYR A 186 -9.32 13.29 -9.51
C TYR A 186 -9.90 12.60 -10.75
N SER A 187 -9.07 12.36 -11.76
CA SER A 187 -9.46 11.68 -13.00
C SER A 187 -9.89 10.25 -12.76
N ILE A 188 -9.22 9.53 -11.85
CA ILE A 188 -9.61 8.17 -11.43
C ILE A 188 -10.98 8.18 -10.76
N VAL A 189 -11.18 9.03 -9.75
CA VAL A 189 -12.48 9.15 -9.05
C VAL A 189 -13.59 9.55 -10.04
N SER A 190 -13.30 10.46 -10.95
CA SER A 190 -14.25 10.91 -11.99
C SER A 190 -14.59 9.77 -12.95
N ALA A 191 -13.60 9.01 -13.42
CA ALA A 191 -13.79 7.90 -14.35
C ALA A 191 -14.64 6.79 -13.71
N VAL A 192 -14.26 6.33 -12.51
CA VAL A 192 -15.00 5.29 -11.77
C VAL A 192 -16.45 5.72 -11.54
N SER A 193 -16.65 6.92 -11.00
CA SER A 193 -17.99 7.43 -10.69
C SER A 193 -18.87 7.77 -11.90
N THR A 194 -18.31 7.73 -13.12
CA THR A 194 -19.03 8.02 -14.36
C THR A 194 -19.33 6.75 -15.16
N LYS A 195 -18.42 5.77 -15.14
CA LYS A 195 -18.52 4.55 -15.94
C LYS A 195 -19.08 3.36 -15.16
N SER A 196 -18.92 3.34 -13.83
CA SER A 196 -19.48 2.27 -13.00
C SER A 196 -21.02 2.32 -13.00
N ASN A 197 -21.65 1.16 -12.95
CA ASN A 197 -23.12 1.05 -12.92
C ASN A 197 -23.71 1.34 -11.54
N THR A 198 -22.91 1.24 -10.48
CA THR A 198 -23.36 1.33 -9.08
C THR A 198 -22.60 2.39 -8.27
N ILE A 199 -21.40 2.77 -8.71
CA ILE A 199 -20.61 3.84 -8.09
C ILE A 199 -20.87 5.16 -8.82
N SER A 200 -21.19 6.19 -8.06
CA SER A 200 -21.48 7.55 -8.49
C SER A 200 -20.71 8.56 -7.65
N LYS A 201 -20.75 9.83 -8.04
CA LYS A 201 -20.12 10.92 -7.27
C LYS A 201 -20.71 11.11 -5.87
N LEU A 202 -21.84 10.45 -5.56
CA LEU A 202 -22.47 10.52 -4.24
C LEU A 202 -21.90 9.48 -3.26
N ASN A 203 -21.58 8.27 -3.74
CA ASN A 203 -21.18 7.14 -2.90
C ASN A 203 -19.69 6.73 -3.07
N VAL A 204 -18.99 7.20 -4.11
CA VAL A 204 -17.55 6.90 -4.31
C VAL A 204 -16.70 7.27 -3.10
N TRP A 205 -17.13 8.28 -2.33
CA TRP A 205 -16.41 8.77 -1.16
C TRP A 205 -16.38 7.78 0.01
N ASP A 206 -17.26 6.78 0.01
CA ASP A 206 -17.33 5.76 1.05
C ASP A 206 -16.41 4.57 0.77
N LEU A 207 -15.76 4.55 -0.40
CA LEU A 207 -14.75 3.55 -0.76
C LEU A 207 -13.41 3.82 -0.06
N THR A 208 -12.58 2.79 0.03
CA THR A 208 -11.15 2.91 0.34
C THR A 208 -10.31 3.12 -0.94
N LEU A 209 -9.03 3.46 -0.80
CA LEU A 209 -8.13 3.53 -1.97
C LEU A 209 -8.06 2.19 -2.70
N VAL A 210 -7.93 1.07 -1.97
CA VAL A 210 -7.91 -0.28 -2.58
C VAL A 210 -9.15 -0.51 -3.43
N GLN A 211 -10.34 -0.22 -2.90
CA GLN A 211 -11.60 -0.42 -3.63
C GLN A 211 -11.72 0.49 -4.86
N LEU A 212 -11.27 1.74 -4.76
CA LEU A 212 -11.28 2.66 -5.89
C LEU A 212 -10.35 2.18 -7.01
N TYR A 213 -9.13 1.77 -6.67
CA TYR A 213 -8.14 1.32 -7.66
C TYR A 213 -8.53 -0.04 -8.27
N ASP A 214 -9.09 -0.98 -7.49
CA ASP A 214 -9.63 -2.23 -8.02
C ASP A 214 -10.74 -1.96 -9.05
N GLU A 215 -11.73 -1.12 -8.72
CA GLU A 215 -12.79 -0.77 -9.65
C GLU A 215 -12.24 -0.07 -10.91
N TYR A 216 -11.28 0.84 -10.74
CA TYR A 216 -10.66 1.54 -11.87
C TYR A 216 -9.92 0.58 -12.82
N GLU A 217 -9.11 -0.33 -12.28
CA GLU A 217 -8.40 -1.33 -13.06
C GLU A 217 -9.37 -2.28 -13.76
N ARG A 218 -10.45 -2.70 -13.09
CA ARG A 218 -11.51 -3.51 -13.71
C ARG A 218 -12.18 -2.79 -14.86
N LEU A 219 -12.44 -1.49 -14.75
CA LEU A 219 -12.99 -0.71 -15.85
C LEU A 219 -12.05 -0.67 -17.06
N GLN A 220 -10.73 -0.54 -16.83
CA GLN A 220 -9.74 -0.57 -17.91
C GLN A 220 -9.68 -1.94 -18.59
N LEU A 221 -9.74 -3.03 -17.81
CA LEU A 221 -9.77 -4.39 -18.34
C LEU A 221 -11.03 -4.68 -19.18
N ILE A 222 -12.19 -4.19 -18.72
CA ILE A 222 -13.45 -4.30 -19.48
C ILE A 222 -13.37 -3.52 -20.79
N ASP A 223 -12.92 -2.27 -20.75
CA ASP A 223 -12.81 -1.42 -21.93
C ASP A 223 -11.82 -1.98 -22.97
N GLY A 224 -10.69 -2.51 -22.51
CA GLY A 224 -9.72 -3.19 -23.36
C GLY A 224 -10.26 -4.49 -23.98
N TYR A 225 -11.04 -5.26 -23.22
CA TYR A 225 -11.71 -6.46 -23.71
C TYR A 225 -12.75 -6.11 -24.77
N ASP A 226 -13.63 -5.15 -24.51
CA ASP A 226 -14.69 -4.73 -25.43
C ASP A 226 -14.11 -4.15 -26.72
N THR A 227 -13.05 -3.34 -26.62
CA THR A 227 -12.31 -2.82 -27.78
C THR A 227 -11.72 -3.94 -28.63
N SER A 228 -11.17 -4.97 -27.98
CA SER A 228 -10.61 -6.13 -28.67
C SER A 228 -11.70 -6.94 -29.39
N ILE A 229 -12.85 -7.14 -28.75
CA ILE A 229 -14.01 -7.80 -29.38
C ILE A 229 -14.48 -7.00 -30.60
N LEU A 230 -14.62 -5.68 -30.48
CA LEU A 230 -15.02 -4.82 -31.60
C LEU A 230 -14.03 -4.92 -32.77
N ALA A 231 -12.72 -4.87 -32.50
CA ALA A 231 -11.70 -5.02 -33.53
C ALA A 231 -11.80 -6.38 -34.24
N MET A 232 -12.05 -7.46 -33.50
CA MET A 232 -12.26 -8.79 -34.08
C MET A 232 -13.49 -8.85 -34.98
N THR A 233 -14.60 -8.20 -34.60
CA THR A 233 -15.79 -8.11 -35.48
C THR A 233 -15.52 -7.36 -36.78
N GLN A 234 -14.51 -6.50 -36.80
CA GLN A 234 -14.04 -5.77 -37.99
C GLN A 234 -12.95 -6.52 -38.77
N GLY A 235 -12.60 -7.74 -38.36
CA GLY A 235 -11.66 -8.61 -39.06
C GLY A 235 -10.23 -8.61 -38.52
N ALA A 236 -9.96 -7.99 -37.36
CA ALA A 236 -8.66 -8.10 -36.71
C ALA A 236 -8.44 -9.49 -36.10
N GLU A 237 -7.24 -10.06 -36.28
CA GLU A 237 -6.85 -11.30 -35.60
C GLU A 237 -6.13 -11.00 -34.28
N ILE A 238 -6.85 -11.15 -33.16
CA ILE A 238 -6.25 -11.04 -31.82
C ILE A 238 -6.02 -12.44 -31.25
N LYS A 239 -4.74 -12.81 -31.09
CA LYS A 239 -4.33 -14.08 -30.48
C LYS A 239 -4.27 -13.92 -28.96
N ASN A 240 -4.82 -14.89 -28.22
CA ASN A 240 -4.82 -14.94 -26.76
C ASN A 240 -5.60 -13.79 -26.08
N LEU A 241 -6.83 -13.53 -26.54
CA LEU A 241 -7.73 -12.61 -25.84
C LEU A 241 -8.00 -13.11 -24.42
N GLN A 242 -7.57 -12.35 -23.42
CA GLN A 242 -7.92 -12.60 -22.01
C GLN A 242 -9.26 -11.96 -21.69
N HIS A 243 -10.09 -12.67 -20.91
CA HIS A 243 -11.35 -12.12 -20.43
C HIS A 243 -11.08 -11.09 -19.32
N TRP A 244 -11.87 -10.02 -19.23
CA TRP A 244 -11.66 -8.94 -18.26
C TRP A 244 -11.72 -9.40 -16.79
N SER A 245 -12.36 -10.55 -16.53
CA SER A 245 -12.44 -11.15 -15.19
C SER A 245 -11.24 -12.02 -14.81
N SER A 246 -10.21 -12.10 -15.66
CA SER A 246 -8.97 -12.82 -15.35
C SER A 246 -8.27 -12.24 -14.11
N VAL A 247 -7.37 -13.04 -13.53
CA VAL A 247 -6.58 -12.63 -12.37
C VAL A 247 -5.77 -11.39 -12.73
N VAL A 248 -5.91 -10.36 -11.89
CA VAL A 248 -5.05 -9.18 -11.94
C VAL A 248 -3.72 -9.56 -11.30
N GLU A 249 -2.62 -9.47 -12.05
CA GLU A 249 -1.28 -9.67 -11.51
C GLU A 249 -0.86 -8.40 -10.74
N GLU A 250 -0.65 -8.53 -9.42
CA GLU A 250 -0.06 -7.47 -8.55
C GLU A 250 1.43 -7.28 -8.82
#